data_AF-A0A355B1J6-F1
#
_entry.id   AF-A0A355B1J6-F1
#
_cell.length_a   1.000
_cell.length_b   1.000
_cell.length_c   1.000
_cell.angle_alpha   90.00
_cell.angle_beta   90.00
_cell.angle_gamma   90.00
#
_symmetry.space_group_name_H-M   'P 1'
#
loop_
_entity.id
_entity.type
_entity.pdbx_description
1 polymer ?
#
loop_
_entity_poly.entity_id
_entity_poly.type
_entity_poly.pdbx_seq_one_letter_code
_entity_poly.pdbx_strand_id
1 'polypeptide(L)'
;FGHPDPDKISTSYIERQNLTMRMHMRRLTRLTNAFSKKLENLQAALALHFAWYNFVRIHQTLKVTPAMEAGISDHVWGMEEFLWHEYQANDLPSSMKAN
;
A
#
# COMPACT_ATOMS: atom_id res chain seq x y z
N PHE A 1 -22.96 -11.45 4.63
CA PHE A 1 -21.97 -10.49 5.14
C PHE A 1 -22.68 -9.20 5.50
N GLY A 2 -22.37 -8.56 6.63
CA GLY A 2 -22.95 -7.25 6.98
C GLY A 2 -23.74 -7.15 8.29
N HIS A 3 -23.62 -8.09 9.22
CA HIS A 3 -24.08 -7.90 10.60
C HIS A 3 -22.88 -7.58 11.50
N PRO A 4 -22.41 -6.31 11.54
CA PRO A 4 -21.37 -5.91 12.47
C PRO A 4 -21.90 -6.01 13.90
N ASP A 5 -21.06 -6.55 14.78
CA ASP A 5 -21.29 -6.57 16.22
C ASP A 5 -21.25 -5.13 16.76
N PRO A 6 -22.37 -4.57 17.27
CA PRO A 6 -22.42 -3.18 17.75
C PRO A 6 -21.36 -2.86 18.81
N ASP A 7 -21.02 -3.85 19.64
CA ASP A 7 -20.06 -3.67 20.73
C ASP A 7 -18.61 -3.53 20.24
N LYS A 8 -18.35 -3.90 18.98
CA LYS A 8 -17.03 -3.81 18.34
C LYS A 8 -16.88 -2.60 17.43
N ILE A 9 -17.92 -1.77 17.31
CA ILE A 9 -17.87 -0.57 16.47
C ILE A 9 -16.91 0.45 17.11
N SER A 10 -15.82 0.75 16.41
CA SER A 10 -14.82 1.74 16.85
C SER A 10 -14.12 2.37 15.65
N THR A 11 -13.78 3.66 15.77
CA THR A 11 -12.97 4.40 14.78
C THR A 11 -11.47 4.18 14.95
N SER A 12 -11.05 3.58 16.07
CA SER A 12 -9.64 3.43 16.48
C SER A 12 -8.76 2.77 15.40
N TYR A 13 -9.29 1.77 14.68
CA TYR A 13 -8.58 1.11 13.58
C TYR A 13 -8.26 2.05 12.42
N ILE A 14 -9.25 2.86 12.00
CA ILE A 14 -9.09 3.83 10.92
C ILE A 14 -8.18 4.98 11.37
N GLU A 15 -8.33 5.45 12.60
CA GLU A 15 -7.44 6.48 13.17
C GLU A 15 -5.99 6.03 13.22
N ARG A 16 -5.74 4.78 13.64
CA ARG A 16 -4.40 4.19 13.65
C ARG A 16 -3.84 4.03 12.23
N GLN A 17 -4.66 3.63 11.27
CA GLN A 17 -4.25 3.56 9.87
C GLN A 17 -3.88 4.95 9.34
N ASN A 18 -4.69 5.97 9.62
CA ASN A 18 -4.45 7.36 9.21
C ASN A 18 -3.17 7.94 9.84
N LEU A 19 -2.88 7.63 11.10
CA LEU A 19 -1.61 7.99 11.73
C LEU A 19 -0.45 7.30 11.00
N THR A 20 -0.56 5.99 10.77
CA THR A 20 0.47 5.19 10.11
C THR A 20 0.79 5.73 8.72
N MET A 21 -0.22 6.01 7.90
CA MET A 21 -0.05 6.58 6.56
C MET A 21 0.65 7.94 6.60
N ARG A 22 0.27 8.83 7.53
CA ARG A 22 0.92 10.14 7.67
C ARG A 22 2.37 10.06 8.11
N MET A 23 2.72 9.08 8.95
CA MET A 23 4.09 8.88 9.41
C MET A 23 5.01 8.31 8.32
N HIS A 24 4.49 7.50 7.41
CA HIS A 24 5.29 6.86 6.36
C HIS A 24 5.22 7.58 5.01
N MET A 25 4.23 8.46 4.79
CA MET A 25 4.05 9.17 3.53
C MET A 25 3.97 10.69 3.72
N ARG A 26 5.04 11.38 3.34
CA ARG A 26 5.14 12.85 3.38
C ARG A 26 4.10 13.57 2.52
N ARG A 27 3.50 12.92 1.51
CA ARG A 27 2.43 13.51 0.69
C ARG A 27 1.18 13.87 1.50
N LEU A 28 1.00 13.28 2.70
CA LEU A 28 -0.10 13.57 3.62
C LEU A 28 0.31 14.47 4.80
N THR A 29 1.51 15.05 4.76
CA THR A 29 1.96 16.00 5.79
C THR A 29 1.96 17.43 5.23
N ARG A 30 1.81 18.41 6.13
CA ARG A 30 1.78 19.82 5.78
C ARG A 30 3.22 20.39 5.74
N LEU A 31 3.41 21.49 5.00
CA LEU A 31 4.67 22.25 4.95
C LEU A 31 5.87 21.40 4.48
N THR A 32 5.67 20.56 3.47
CA THR A 32 6.72 19.77 2.84
C THR A 32 6.76 20.00 1.34
N ASN A 33 7.94 19.85 0.74
CA ASN A 33 8.12 19.91 -0.71
C ASN A 33 7.67 18.62 -1.42
N ALA A 34 7.31 17.57 -0.68
CA ALA A 34 6.95 16.26 -1.21
C ALA A 34 5.44 16.12 -1.55
N PHE A 35 4.74 17.22 -1.82
CA PHE A 35 3.30 17.18 -2.15
C PHE A 35 3.05 16.67 -3.57
N SER A 36 1.87 16.08 -3.79
CA SER A 36 1.42 15.70 -5.13
C SER A 36 0.74 16.88 -5.82
N LYS A 37 1.22 17.24 -7.02
CA LYS A 37 0.58 18.27 -7.88
C LYS A 37 -0.62 17.74 -8.66
N LYS A 38 -0.66 16.42 -8.86
CA LYS A 38 -1.66 15.68 -9.63
C LYS A 38 -2.28 14.60 -8.75
N LEU A 39 -3.57 14.33 -8.90
CA LEU A 39 -4.28 13.34 -8.09
C LEU A 39 -3.74 11.93 -8.34
N GLU A 40 -3.40 11.62 -9.59
CA GLU A 40 -2.88 10.33 -10.03
C GLU A 40 -1.57 9.99 -9.29
N ASN A 41 -0.71 10.98 -9.05
CA ASN A 41 0.53 10.79 -8.30
C ASN A 41 0.28 10.52 -6.80
N LEU A 42 -0.79 11.08 -6.23
CA LEU A 42 -1.20 10.75 -4.86
C LEU A 42 -1.77 9.34 -4.79
N GLN A 43 -2.62 8.96 -5.75
CA GLN A 43 -3.19 7.61 -5.85
C GLN A 43 -2.10 6.55 -6.00
N ALA A 44 -1.14 6.75 -6.90
CA ALA A 44 0.00 5.85 -7.09
C ALA A 44 0.83 5.70 -5.81
N ALA A 45 1.09 6.79 -5.09
CA ALA A 45 1.82 6.74 -3.82
C ALA A 45 1.05 6.02 -2.71
N LEU A 46 -0.28 6.23 -2.63
CA LEU A 46 -1.14 5.50 -1.71
C LEU A 46 -1.13 4.01 -2.03
N ALA A 47 -1.30 3.63 -3.30
CA ALA A 47 -1.26 2.25 -3.75
C ALA A 47 0.07 1.58 -3.37
N LEU A 48 1.19 2.25 -3.64
CA LEU A 48 2.52 1.78 -3.26
C LEU A 48 2.65 1.58 -1.75
N HIS A 49 2.18 2.53 -0.95
CA HIS A 49 2.19 2.42 0.51
C HIS A 49 1.34 1.23 1.00
N PHE A 50 0.13 1.04 0.45
CA PHE A 50 -0.73 -0.08 0.84
C PHE A 50 -0.11 -1.44 0.48
N ALA A 51 0.46 -1.56 -0.72
CA ALA A 51 1.13 -2.79 -1.13
C ALA A 51 2.33 -3.06 -0.21
N TRP A 52 3.19 -2.06 0.04
CA TRP A 52 4.36 -2.20 0.90
C TRP A 52 3.96 -2.58 2.34
N TYR A 53 2.96 -1.92 2.90
CA TYR A 53 2.53 -2.14 4.28
C TYR A 53 1.96 -3.55 4.49
N ASN A 54 1.19 -4.06 3.52
CA ASN A 54 0.51 -5.35 3.65
C ASN A 54 1.39 -6.53 3.26
N PHE A 55 2.25 -6.40 2.25
CA PHE A 55 2.97 -7.54 1.67
C PHE A 55 4.46 -7.60 2.02
N VAL A 56 5.11 -6.45 2.26
CA VAL A 56 6.57 -6.39 2.50
C VAL A 56 6.89 -6.15 3.99
N ARG A 57 6.13 -5.27 4.65
CA ARG A 57 6.43 -4.87 6.03
C ARG A 57 5.96 -5.90 7.04
N ILE A 58 6.88 -6.48 7.80
CA ILE A 58 6.55 -7.31 8.98
C ILE A 58 5.94 -6.42 10.07
N HIS A 59 4.74 -6.77 10.53
CA HIS A 59 4.05 -6.02 11.56
C HIS A 59 4.60 -6.37 12.96
N GLN A 60 4.98 -5.37 13.75
CA GLN A 60 5.70 -5.56 15.02
C GLN A 60 4.97 -6.49 16.01
N THR A 61 3.63 -6.43 16.07
CA THR A 61 2.83 -7.27 16.97
C THR A 61 2.54 -8.65 16.37
N LEU A 62 2.26 -8.72 15.06
CA LEU A 62 1.86 -9.98 14.40
C LEU A 62 3.08 -10.88 14.13
N LYS A 63 4.28 -10.29 14.04
CA LYS A 63 5.53 -10.97 13.64
C LYS A 63 5.54 -11.51 12.20
N VAL A 64 4.42 -11.40 11.48
CA VAL A 64 4.24 -11.65 10.05
C VAL A 64 3.70 -10.40 9.35
N THR A 65 3.56 -10.44 8.02
CA THR A 65 2.92 -9.35 7.27
C THR A 65 1.40 -9.39 7.41
N PRO A 66 0.68 -8.26 7.30
CA PRO A 66 -0.77 -8.27 7.32
C PRO A 66 -1.41 -9.17 6.26
N ALA A 67 -0.82 -9.26 5.05
CA ALA A 67 -1.29 -10.16 4.01
C ALA A 67 -1.14 -11.64 4.39
N MET A 68 -0.09 -12.00 5.12
CA MET A 68 0.08 -13.35 5.65
C MET A 68 -0.96 -13.68 6.72
N GLU A 69 -1.19 -12.78 7.67
CA GLU A 69 -2.22 -12.96 8.71
C GLU A 69 -3.62 -13.10 8.11
N ALA A 70 -3.89 -12.38 7.02
CA ALA A 70 -5.15 -12.45 6.28
C ALA A 70 -5.26 -13.69 5.36
N GLY A 71 -4.21 -14.50 5.22
CA GLY A 71 -4.17 -15.65 4.31
C GLY A 71 -4.13 -15.29 2.83
N ILE A 72 -3.73 -14.06 2.49
CA ILE A 72 -3.62 -13.56 1.10
C ILE A 72 -2.24 -13.90 0.51
N SER A 73 -1.21 -13.98 1.34
CA SER A 73 0.15 -14.39 0.97
C SER A 73 0.65 -15.45 1.95
N ASP A 74 1.56 -16.32 1.53
CA ASP A 74 2.23 -17.30 2.39
C ASP A 74 3.66 -16.90 2.77
N HIS A 75 4.16 -15.79 2.24
CA HIS A 75 5.50 -15.27 2.50
C HIS A 75 5.57 -13.74 2.48
N VAL A 76 6.72 -13.22 2.92
CA VAL A 76 7.05 -11.79 2.86
C VAL A 76 7.55 -11.47 1.45
N TRP A 77 6.95 -10.47 0.81
CA TRP A 77 7.34 -10.10 -0.55
C TRP A 77 8.75 -9.52 -0.59
N GLY A 78 9.54 -9.99 -1.55
CA GLY A 78 10.83 -9.41 -1.91
C GLY A 78 10.67 -8.10 -2.69
N MET A 79 11.76 -7.36 -2.88
CA MET A 79 11.72 -6.12 -3.66
C MET A 79 11.38 -6.37 -5.14
N GLU A 80 11.84 -7.49 -5.69
CA GLU A 80 11.53 -7.89 -7.07
C GLU A 80 10.03 -8.10 -7.26
N GLU A 81 9.40 -8.92 -6.42
CA GLU A 81 7.96 -9.15 -6.43
C GLU A 81 7.15 -7.88 -6.15
N PHE A 82 7.60 -7.04 -5.22
CA PHE A 82 6.95 -5.76 -4.91
C PHE A 82 7.00 -4.76 -6.06
N LEU A 83 8.11 -4.74 -6.80
CA LEU A 83 8.29 -3.91 -7.99
C LEU A 83 7.77 -4.59 -9.26
N TRP A 84 7.38 -5.86 -9.18
CA TRP A 84 6.83 -6.61 -10.30
C TRP A 84 5.46 -6.04 -10.63
N HIS A 85 5.49 -4.97 -11.42
CA HIS A 85 4.37 -4.64 -12.28
C HIS A 85 4.30 -5.77 -13.30
N GLU A 86 3.12 -6.39 -13.48
CA GLU A 86 2.84 -6.95 -14.80
C GLU A 86 3.11 -5.84 -15.79
N TYR A 87 4.20 -5.98 -16.53
CA TYR A 87 4.42 -5.24 -17.75
C TYR A 87 3.40 -5.81 -18.73
N GLN A 88 2.17 -5.33 -18.68
CA GLN A 88 1.21 -5.57 -19.74
C GLN A 88 1.94 -5.10 -21.01
N ALA A 89 2.12 -5.98 -22.00
CA ALA A 89 2.89 -5.71 -23.22
C ALA A 89 2.45 -4.45 -24.00
N ASN A 90 1.34 -3.83 -23.58
CA ASN A 90 0.76 -2.61 -24.10
C ASN A 90 1.37 -1.30 -23.52
N ASP A 91 2.12 -1.34 -22.43
CA ASP A 91 2.67 -0.14 -21.76
C ASP A 91 4.10 0.23 -22.19
N LEU A 92 4.70 -0.50 -23.16
CA LEU A 92 6.01 -0.13 -23.73
C LEU A 92 5.83 1.11 -24.61
N PRO A 93 6.63 2.19 -24.41
CA PRO A 93 6.73 3.25 -25.41
C PRO A 93 7.10 2.60 -26.75
N SER A 94 6.50 3.06 -27.85
CA SER A 94 6.60 2.42 -29.17
C SER A 94 8.04 2.18 -29.66
N SER A 95 9.02 2.89 -29.10
CA SER A 95 10.46 2.74 -29.37
C SER A 95 11.12 1.50 -28.72
N MET A 96 10.46 0.82 -27.78
CA MET A 96 10.98 -0.36 -27.08
C MET A 96 10.24 -1.66 -27.45
N LYS A 97 9.29 -1.60 -28.39
CA LYS A 97 8.71 -2.82 -28.97
C LYS A 97 9.74 -3.39 -29.94
N ALA A 98 10.15 -4.64 -29.75
CA ALA A 98 11.04 -5.32 -30.69
C ALA A 98 10.37 -5.34 -32.07
N ASN A 99 11.14 -4.97 -33.10
CA ASN A 99 10.71 -5.01 -34.51
C ASN A 99 10.38 -6.43 -34.96
#